data_AF-A0AA94L3D6-F1
#
_entry.id   AF-A0AA94L3D6-F1
#
_cell.length_a   1.000
_cell.length_b   1.000
_cell.length_c   1.000
_cell.angle_alpha   90.00
_cell.angle_beta   90.00
_cell.angle_gamma   90.00
#
_symmetry.space_group_name_H-M   'P 1'
#
loop_
_entity.id
_entity.type
_entity.pdbx_description
1 polymer ?
#
loop_
_entity_poly.entity_id
_entity_poly.type
_entity_poly.pdbx_seq_one_letter_code
_entity_poly.pdbx_strand_id
1 'polypeptide(L)'
;MSIINRITGGVCTGPAKPGEDGLTVYGPHQPTEIRQRVYDFRLCPKVDQDEVLSGVDGADVRLSGVVILGGIKAILAGNGDHPGNDVRYARWELEDCVIIGSGRRCPEAQDGTTVTMRRCWVHDFGQAFDVRAFGAWAHRGARIIAEDCLFTQSQLWPWGLDLFSAMTDMGNHIGQAVNDHGLAALLRSRTYLPGPCRGLTADTGGLTLATRCYRNRRWIRIDGCSDYIDRSAARKIVVQIQGACPDMRPYLGQGMTGFFDISTA
;
A
#
# COMPACT_ATOMS: atom_id res chain seq x y z
N MET A 1 9.27 -21.96 -22.06
CA MET A 1 9.63 -20.76 -21.27
C MET A 1 8.48 -19.79 -21.39
N SER A 2 7.78 -19.49 -20.29
CA SER A 2 6.78 -18.42 -20.30
C SER A 2 7.53 -17.09 -20.51
N ILE A 3 7.11 -16.30 -21.50
CA ILE A 3 7.62 -14.94 -21.71
C ILE A 3 7.21 -14.17 -20.46
N ILE A 4 8.07 -13.36 -19.84
CA ILE A 4 7.67 -12.47 -18.73
C ILE A 4 7.48 -11.08 -19.32
N ASN A 5 6.35 -10.43 -19.03
CA ASN A 5 6.19 -9.02 -19.41
C ASN A 5 7.04 -8.19 -18.43
N ARG A 6 8.05 -7.47 -18.92
CA ARG A 6 9.00 -6.76 -18.07
C ARG A 6 9.01 -5.28 -18.34
N ILE A 7 8.81 -4.49 -17.28
CA ILE A 7 8.93 -3.03 -17.28
C ILE A 7 10.09 -2.67 -16.35
N THR A 8 11.07 -1.90 -16.83
CA THR A 8 12.24 -1.54 -16.04
C THR A 8 12.56 -0.07 -16.17
N GLY A 9 12.81 0.60 -15.05
CA GLY A 9 13.17 2.01 -15.04
C GLY A 9 12.03 2.95 -15.44
N GLY A 10 12.42 4.20 -15.64
CA GLY A 10 11.54 5.27 -16.09
C GLY A 10 10.60 5.80 -15.00
N VAL A 11 9.82 6.80 -15.40
CA VAL A 11 8.88 7.51 -14.53
C VAL A 11 7.50 7.48 -15.19
N CYS A 12 6.49 7.11 -14.42
CA CYS A 12 5.08 7.26 -14.78
C CYS A 12 4.49 8.36 -13.91
N THR A 13 3.95 9.42 -14.50
CA THR A 13 3.45 10.59 -13.77
C THR A 13 1.93 10.67 -13.68
N GLY A 14 1.24 9.65 -14.19
CA GLY A 14 -0.21 9.59 -14.31
C GLY A 14 -0.65 8.50 -15.26
N PRO A 15 -1.96 8.26 -15.37
CA PRO A 15 -2.53 7.28 -16.31
C PRO A 15 -2.45 7.75 -17.76
N ALA A 16 -2.66 6.83 -18.69
CA ALA A 16 -2.68 7.14 -20.12
C ALA A 16 -3.89 8.02 -20.51
N LYS A 17 -5.01 7.86 -19.78
CA LYS A 17 -6.21 8.69 -19.89
C LYS A 17 -6.79 8.99 -18.51
N PRO A 18 -7.53 10.11 -18.35
CA PRO A 18 -8.20 10.42 -17.09
C PRO A 18 -9.10 9.27 -16.61
N GLY A 19 -8.96 8.92 -15.33
CA GLY A 19 -9.74 7.88 -14.66
C GLY A 19 -9.31 6.45 -14.97
N GLU A 20 -8.24 6.25 -15.76
CA GLU A 20 -7.59 4.94 -15.88
C GLU A 20 -6.53 4.77 -14.78
N ASP A 21 -6.00 3.55 -14.67
CA ASP A 21 -4.88 3.25 -13.78
C ASP A 21 -3.54 3.70 -14.39
N GLY A 22 -2.53 3.90 -13.54
CA GLY A 22 -1.15 4.07 -14.01
C GLY A 22 -0.65 2.84 -14.76
N LEU A 23 -1.03 1.65 -14.31
CA LEU A 23 -0.86 0.39 -15.00
C LEU A 23 -1.82 -0.67 -14.46
N THR A 24 -2.63 -1.23 -15.36
CA THR A 24 -3.43 -2.43 -15.09
C THR A 24 -2.69 -3.67 -15.62
N VAL A 25 -2.55 -4.70 -14.79
CA VAL A 25 -2.04 -6.00 -15.19
C VAL A 25 -3.17 -7.02 -15.21
N TYR A 26 -3.34 -7.70 -16.34
CA TYR A 26 -4.35 -8.73 -16.54
C TYR A 26 -3.72 -10.13 -16.43
N GLY A 27 -4.31 -10.98 -15.60
CA GLY A 27 -3.97 -12.40 -15.49
C GLY A 27 -4.82 -13.30 -16.42
N PRO A 28 -4.77 -14.62 -16.22
CA PRO A 28 -3.81 -15.37 -15.38
C PRO A 28 -2.57 -15.83 -16.19
N HIS A 29 -2.44 -15.41 -17.44
CA HIS A 29 -1.58 -16.10 -18.42
C HIS A 29 -0.09 -15.79 -18.31
N GLN A 30 0.28 -14.57 -17.89
CA GLN A 30 1.66 -14.10 -17.95
C GLN A 30 2.04 -13.28 -16.72
N PRO A 31 3.12 -13.65 -15.99
CA PRO A 31 3.65 -12.80 -14.94
C PRO A 31 4.17 -11.48 -15.49
N THR A 32 3.91 -10.39 -14.75
CA THR A 32 4.46 -9.07 -15.04
C THR A 32 5.48 -8.67 -13.99
N GLU A 33 6.70 -8.36 -14.43
CA GLU A 33 7.79 -7.91 -13.56
C GLU A 33 8.06 -6.42 -13.77
N ILE A 34 7.99 -5.63 -12.70
CA ILE A 34 8.24 -4.19 -12.70
C ILE A 34 9.43 -3.92 -11.80
N ARG A 35 10.49 -3.36 -12.36
CA ARG A 35 11.75 -3.14 -11.64
C ARG A 35 12.17 -1.69 -11.68
N GLN A 36 12.59 -1.17 -10.53
CA GLN A 36 13.26 0.13 -10.42
C GLN A 36 12.49 1.26 -11.13
N ARG A 37 11.16 1.22 -11.05
CA ARG A 37 10.29 2.21 -11.70
C ARG A 37 9.76 3.18 -10.65
N VAL A 38 9.65 4.45 -11.05
CA VAL A 38 9.01 5.48 -10.24
C VAL A 38 7.62 5.76 -10.79
N TYR A 39 6.62 5.73 -9.92
CA TYR A 39 5.29 6.25 -10.18
C TYR A 39 5.11 7.52 -9.35
N ASP A 40 5.16 8.69 -9.98
CA ASP A 40 5.05 9.98 -9.30
C ASP A 40 3.73 10.67 -9.66
N PHE A 41 2.70 10.35 -8.88
CA PHE A 41 1.33 10.84 -9.08
C PHE A 41 1.05 12.12 -8.29
N ARG A 42 2.05 12.72 -7.63
CA ARG A 42 1.88 13.92 -6.80
C ARG A 42 1.37 15.13 -7.58
N LEU A 43 1.69 15.20 -8.87
CA LEU A 43 1.26 16.29 -9.77
C LEU A 43 0.07 15.91 -10.66
N CYS A 44 -0.36 14.64 -10.65
CA CYS A 44 -1.55 14.22 -11.38
C CYS A 44 -2.80 14.75 -10.66
N PRO A 45 -3.77 15.39 -11.33
CA PRO A 45 -5.00 15.83 -10.68
C PRO A 45 -5.77 14.64 -10.11
N LYS A 46 -6.31 14.76 -8.88
CA LYS A 46 -7.03 13.65 -8.21
C LYS A 46 -8.21 13.12 -9.04
N VAL A 47 -8.88 13.98 -9.80
CA VAL A 47 -10.03 13.62 -10.66
C VAL A 47 -9.63 12.76 -11.86
N ASP A 48 -8.36 12.78 -12.24
CA ASP A 48 -7.82 12.02 -13.36
C ASP A 48 -7.21 10.69 -12.90
N GLN A 49 -7.14 10.43 -11.59
CA GLN A 49 -6.52 9.25 -11.02
C GLN A 49 -7.55 8.16 -10.70
N ASP A 50 -7.18 6.90 -10.94
CA ASP A 50 -7.75 5.76 -10.24
C ASP A 50 -6.66 5.04 -9.41
N GLU A 51 -6.30 3.80 -9.74
CA GLU A 51 -5.14 3.14 -9.13
C GLU A 51 -3.81 3.57 -9.76
N VAL A 52 -2.73 3.61 -8.98
CA VAL A 52 -1.38 3.67 -9.55
C VAL A 52 -1.05 2.34 -10.23
N LEU A 53 -1.34 1.23 -9.57
CA LEU A 53 -1.19 -0.14 -10.07
C LEU A 53 -2.42 -0.96 -9.71
N SER A 54 -2.91 -1.77 -10.64
CA SER A 54 -4.00 -2.71 -10.37
C SER A 54 -3.75 -4.08 -11.02
N GLY A 55 -4.32 -5.12 -10.40
CA GLY A 55 -4.35 -6.49 -10.90
C GLY A 55 -5.76 -6.96 -11.11
N VAL A 56 -6.02 -7.48 -12.30
CA VAL A 56 -7.33 -7.97 -12.71
C VAL A 56 -7.21 -9.43 -13.17
N ASP A 57 -8.24 -10.21 -12.88
CA ASP A 57 -8.42 -11.58 -13.41
C ASP A 57 -7.26 -12.54 -13.14
N GLY A 58 -6.80 -12.63 -11.88
CA GLY A 58 -5.77 -13.58 -11.49
C GLY A 58 -4.33 -13.13 -11.78
N ALA A 59 -4.05 -11.83 -11.77
CA ALA A 59 -2.74 -11.27 -12.12
C ALA A 59 -1.57 -11.77 -11.22
N ASP A 60 -0.46 -12.20 -11.83
CA ASP A 60 0.83 -12.45 -11.16
C ASP A 60 1.76 -11.25 -11.40
N VAL A 61 2.03 -10.47 -10.35
CA VAL A 61 2.80 -9.23 -10.42
C VAL A 61 3.97 -9.25 -9.44
N ARG A 62 5.16 -8.86 -9.94
CA ARG A 62 6.39 -8.83 -9.16
C ARG A 62 7.01 -7.44 -9.25
N LEU A 63 7.10 -6.76 -8.12
CA LEU A 63 7.65 -5.42 -7.98
C LEU A 63 9.00 -5.51 -7.25
N SER A 64 10.06 -4.98 -7.84
CA SER A 64 11.37 -4.90 -7.18
C SER A 64 11.96 -3.50 -7.27
N GLY A 65 12.24 -2.85 -6.13
CA GLY A 65 12.81 -1.49 -6.12
C GLY A 65 11.86 -0.43 -6.69
N VAL A 66 10.54 -0.68 -6.70
CA VAL A 66 9.54 0.26 -7.22
C VAL A 66 9.25 1.34 -6.17
N VAL A 67 9.08 2.58 -6.63
CA VAL A 67 8.74 3.72 -5.77
C VAL A 67 7.46 4.37 -6.25
N ILE A 68 6.47 4.46 -5.38
CA ILE A 68 5.21 5.18 -5.59
C ILE A 68 5.23 6.45 -4.73
N LEU A 69 5.01 7.60 -5.36
CA LEU A 69 4.89 8.90 -4.72
C LEU A 69 3.50 9.47 -4.99
N GLY A 70 2.70 9.67 -3.95
CA GLY A 70 1.31 10.12 -4.08
C GLY A 70 0.40 9.02 -4.64
N GLY A 71 -0.65 9.42 -5.36
CA GLY A 71 -1.70 8.51 -5.83
C GLY A 71 -2.84 8.38 -4.82
N ILE A 72 -4.08 8.62 -5.23
CA ILE A 72 -5.24 8.46 -4.34
C ILE A 72 -5.43 7.00 -3.92
N LYS A 73 -5.11 6.06 -4.81
CA LYS A 73 -5.15 4.61 -4.60
C LYS A 73 -3.86 4.01 -5.16
N ALA A 74 -3.02 3.41 -4.32
CA ALA A 74 -1.72 2.94 -4.78
C ALA A 74 -1.78 1.61 -5.54
N ILE A 75 -2.10 0.51 -4.88
CA ILE A 75 -2.03 -0.85 -5.42
C ILE A 75 -3.29 -1.63 -5.06
N LEU A 76 -4.05 -2.02 -6.08
CA LEU A 76 -5.19 -2.93 -5.95
C LEU A 76 -4.83 -4.34 -6.44
N ALA A 77 -4.70 -5.29 -5.53
CA ALA A 77 -4.36 -6.68 -5.81
C ALA A 77 -5.64 -7.57 -5.77
N GLY A 78 -6.18 -7.82 -6.97
CA GLY A 78 -7.51 -8.40 -7.17
C GLY A 78 -8.55 -7.27 -7.22
N ASN A 79 -9.34 -7.17 -8.29
CA ASN A 79 -10.24 -6.04 -8.50
C ASN A 79 -11.69 -6.29 -8.03
N GLY A 80 -12.03 -7.55 -7.74
CA GLY A 80 -13.35 -7.97 -7.27
C GLY A 80 -14.31 -8.44 -8.35
N ASP A 81 -13.95 -8.30 -9.62
CA ASP A 81 -14.79 -8.77 -10.74
C ASP A 81 -14.53 -10.25 -11.07
N HIS A 82 -13.36 -10.77 -10.68
CA HIS A 82 -12.90 -12.10 -11.05
C HIS A 82 -12.45 -12.97 -9.84
N PRO A 83 -13.27 -13.08 -8.77
CA PRO A 83 -12.84 -13.70 -7.52
C PRO A 83 -12.40 -15.17 -7.69
N GLY A 84 -13.01 -15.90 -8.64
CA GLY A 84 -12.65 -17.29 -8.92
C GLY A 84 -11.22 -17.45 -9.49
N ASN A 85 -10.78 -16.50 -10.31
CA ASN A 85 -9.43 -16.49 -10.86
C ASN A 85 -8.43 -15.87 -9.87
N ASP A 86 -8.84 -14.86 -9.10
CA ASP A 86 -8.00 -14.25 -8.08
C ASP A 86 -7.60 -15.27 -7.00
N VAL A 87 -8.55 -16.07 -6.49
CA VAL A 87 -8.27 -17.17 -5.55
C VAL A 87 -7.25 -18.18 -6.11
N ARG A 88 -7.29 -18.44 -7.42
CA ARG A 88 -6.48 -19.50 -8.05
C ARG A 88 -5.09 -19.01 -8.46
N TYR A 89 -4.98 -17.76 -8.90
CA TYR A 89 -3.83 -17.29 -9.65
C TYR A 89 -3.27 -15.96 -9.15
N ALA A 90 -4.07 -15.08 -8.53
CA ALA A 90 -3.59 -13.75 -8.18
C ALA A 90 -2.51 -13.79 -7.10
N ARG A 91 -1.33 -13.30 -7.47
CA ARG A 91 -0.14 -13.25 -6.62
C ARG A 91 0.60 -11.96 -6.85
N TRP A 92 0.97 -11.31 -5.75
CA TRP A 92 1.76 -10.09 -5.77
C TRP A 92 3.00 -10.26 -4.89
N GLU A 93 4.17 -10.00 -5.46
CA GLU A 93 5.44 -9.97 -4.74
C GLU A 93 5.99 -8.56 -4.78
N LEU A 94 6.16 -7.94 -3.60
CA LEU A 94 6.71 -6.62 -3.43
C LEU A 94 8.02 -6.77 -2.67
N GLU A 95 9.13 -6.46 -3.31
CA GLU A 95 10.46 -6.53 -2.71
C GLU A 95 11.16 -5.17 -2.83
N ASP A 96 11.69 -4.66 -1.73
CA ASP A 96 12.42 -3.39 -1.69
C ASP A 96 11.61 -2.20 -2.27
N CYS A 97 10.29 -2.22 -2.09
CA CYS A 97 9.37 -1.23 -2.64
C CYS A 97 9.02 -0.13 -1.63
N VAL A 98 8.76 1.07 -2.13
CA VAL A 98 8.43 2.25 -1.32
C VAL A 98 7.15 2.89 -1.80
N ILE A 99 6.25 3.21 -0.87
CA ILE A 99 5.00 3.93 -1.13
C ILE A 99 4.95 5.11 -0.18
N ILE A 100 5.03 6.34 -0.69
CA ILE A 100 5.07 7.57 0.09
C ILE A 100 3.89 8.46 -0.30
N GLY A 101 3.07 8.85 0.68
CA GLY A 101 2.07 9.91 0.52
C GLY A 101 0.81 9.50 -0.26
N SER A 102 0.59 8.21 -0.51
CA SER A 102 -0.62 7.72 -1.16
C SER A 102 -1.85 7.85 -0.26
N GLY A 103 -3.06 7.96 -0.82
CA GLY A 103 -4.29 8.04 -0.04
C GLY A 103 -4.58 6.72 0.67
N ARG A 104 -4.67 5.64 -0.11
CA ARG A 104 -4.97 4.29 0.38
C ARG A 104 -4.46 3.20 -0.56
N ARG A 105 -4.74 1.94 -0.22
CA ARG A 105 -4.39 0.74 -0.99
C ARG A 105 -2.88 0.55 -1.10
N CYS A 106 -2.16 0.52 0.01
CA CYS A 106 -0.70 0.44 0.05
C CYS A 106 -0.14 -0.91 0.56
N PRO A 107 -0.51 -2.10 0.04
CA PRO A 107 -1.52 -2.47 -0.97
C PRO A 107 -2.91 -2.84 -0.38
N GLU A 108 -3.98 -2.83 -1.19
CA GLU A 108 -5.25 -3.51 -0.87
C GLU A 108 -5.26 -4.87 -1.57
N ALA A 109 -5.53 -5.94 -0.82
CA ALA A 109 -5.65 -7.31 -1.33
C ALA A 109 -7.06 -7.84 -1.07
N GLN A 110 -7.71 -8.37 -2.10
CA GLN A 110 -9.06 -8.93 -2.00
C GLN A 110 -9.23 -10.25 -2.76
N ASP A 111 -10.32 -10.93 -2.44
CA ASP A 111 -10.84 -12.10 -3.16
C ASP A 111 -9.83 -13.25 -3.29
N GLY A 112 -9.20 -13.61 -2.16
CA GLY A 112 -8.24 -14.71 -2.08
C GLY A 112 -6.83 -14.40 -2.58
N THR A 113 -6.61 -13.18 -3.12
CA THR A 113 -5.30 -12.74 -3.61
C THR A 113 -4.23 -12.84 -2.51
N THR A 114 -3.04 -13.26 -2.90
CA THR A 114 -1.88 -13.35 -2.00
C THR A 114 -0.88 -12.26 -2.31
N VAL A 115 -0.64 -11.36 -1.36
CA VAL A 115 0.42 -10.36 -1.46
C VAL A 115 1.54 -10.68 -0.47
N THR A 116 2.77 -10.72 -0.94
CA THR A 116 3.98 -10.87 -0.12
C THR A 116 4.79 -9.59 -0.22
N MET A 117 5.06 -8.96 0.91
CA MET A 117 5.88 -7.76 1.06
C MET A 117 7.16 -8.11 1.80
N ARG A 118 8.31 -7.80 1.21
CA ARG A 118 9.63 -8.02 1.80
C ARG A 118 10.43 -6.73 1.73
N ARG A 119 10.85 -6.20 2.88
CA ARG A 119 11.60 -4.94 2.96
C ARG A 119 10.88 -3.80 2.23
N CYS A 120 9.58 -3.65 2.46
CA CYS A 120 8.81 -2.55 1.89
C CYS A 120 8.65 -1.42 2.91
N TRP A 121 8.58 -0.18 2.42
CA TRP A 121 8.33 0.99 3.25
C TRP A 121 7.09 1.74 2.79
N VAL A 122 6.07 1.76 3.64
CA VAL A 122 4.85 2.55 3.46
C VAL A 122 4.91 3.75 4.41
N HIS A 123 4.79 4.95 3.86
CA HIS A 123 4.98 6.20 4.57
C HIS A 123 3.88 7.21 4.22
N ASP A 124 3.37 7.92 5.22
CA ASP A 124 2.40 9.01 5.05
C ASP A 124 1.14 8.60 4.26
N PHE A 125 0.68 7.37 4.47
CA PHE A 125 -0.58 6.90 3.89
C PHE A 125 -1.76 7.72 4.46
N GLY A 126 -2.64 8.17 3.57
CA GLY A 126 -3.70 9.13 3.83
C GLY A 126 -3.42 10.52 3.27
N GLN A 127 -2.18 10.87 2.91
CA GLN A 127 -1.85 12.23 2.46
C GLN A 127 -2.58 12.63 1.17
N ALA A 128 -2.68 11.72 0.20
CA ALA A 128 -3.50 11.90 -1.01
C ALA A 128 -4.96 11.43 -0.81
N PHE A 129 -5.62 11.87 0.28
CA PHE A 129 -6.98 11.42 0.65
C PHE A 129 -8.02 11.58 -0.48
N ASP A 130 -8.83 10.54 -0.71
CA ASP A 130 -10.02 10.56 -1.58
C ASP A 130 -11.30 10.20 -0.80
N VAL A 131 -11.32 9.04 -0.18
CA VAL A 131 -12.50 8.40 0.43
C VAL A 131 -12.14 7.81 1.79
N ARG A 132 -11.05 7.04 1.83
CA ARG A 132 -10.50 6.42 3.04
C ARG A 132 -8.99 6.51 3.00
N ALA A 133 -8.38 6.56 4.16
CA ALA A 133 -6.94 6.37 4.34
C ALA A 133 -6.67 4.97 4.91
N PHE A 134 -5.59 4.34 4.48
CA PHE A 134 -4.96 3.17 5.13
C PHE A 134 -3.69 2.80 4.37
N GLY A 135 -2.77 2.11 5.05
CA GLY A 135 -1.59 1.49 4.47
C GLY A 135 -2.01 0.24 3.71
N ALA A 136 -1.71 -0.93 4.26
CA ALA A 136 -2.03 -2.22 3.67
C ALA A 136 -3.33 -2.81 4.25
N TRP A 137 -4.18 -3.42 3.42
CA TRP A 137 -5.43 -4.02 3.86
C TRP A 137 -5.75 -5.33 3.13
N ALA A 138 -5.90 -6.43 3.87
CA ALA A 138 -6.37 -7.71 3.36
C ALA A 138 -7.84 -7.93 3.73
N HIS A 139 -8.70 -8.26 2.76
CA HIS A 139 -10.10 -8.60 3.01
C HIS A 139 -10.64 -9.64 2.03
N ARG A 140 -11.87 -10.13 2.25
CA ARG A 140 -12.55 -11.11 1.38
C ARG A 140 -11.71 -12.37 1.09
N GLY A 141 -11.12 -12.94 2.15
CA GLY A 141 -10.30 -14.15 2.04
C GLY A 141 -8.88 -13.95 1.50
N ALA A 142 -8.49 -12.72 1.13
CA ALA A 142 -7.13 -12.41 0.73
C ALA A 142 -6.13 -12.46 1.90
N ARG A 143 -4.84 -12.50 1.57
CA ARG A 143 -3.77 -12.51 2.57
C ARG A 143 -2.63 -11.57 2.20
N ILE A 144 -2.12 -10.87 3.21
CA ILE A 144 -0.89 -10.08 3.11
C ILE A 144 0.14 -10.66 4.09
N ILE A 145 1.31 -11.00 3.57
CA ILE A 145 2.48 -11.47 4.34
C ILE A 145 3.52 -10.34 4.30
N ALA A 146 3.90 -9.78 5.44
CA ALA A 146 4.84 -8.66 5.53
C ALA A 146 6.06 -9.01 6.38
N GLU A 147 7.24 -9.02 5.75
CA GLU A 147 8.52 -9.31 6.41
C GLU A 147 9.46 -8.12 6.27
N ASP A 148 10.04 -7.66 7.39
CA ASP A 148 10.95 -6.52 7.42
C ASP A 148 10.31 -5.23 6.84
N CYS A 149 8.99 -5.06 6.99
CA CYS A 149 8.26 -3.91 6.45
C CYS A 149 8.15 -2.74 7.44
N LEU A 150 8.13 -1.52 6.91
CA LEU A 150 8.05 -0.28 7.68
C LEU A 150 6.73 0.43 7.38
N PHE A 151 5.96 0.77 8.41
CA PHE A 151 4.74 1.57 8.28
C PHE A 151 4.88 2.81 9.16
N THR A 152 5.00 3.98 8.54
CA THR A 152 5.44 5.19 9.25
C THR A 152 4.63 6.42 8.87
N GLN A 153 4.58 7.39 9.77
CA GLN A 153 3.81 8.63 9.62
C GLN A 153 4.63 9.81 10.15
N SER A 154 4.80 10.86 9.34
CA SER A 154 5.53 12.09 9.63
C SER A 154 4.78 12.94 10.66
N GLN A 155 3.49 13.20 10.39
CA GLN A 155 2.71 14.21 11.12
C GLN A 155 1.96 13.66 12.34
N LEU A 156 1.65 14.57 13.26
CA LEU A 156 0.76 14.33 14.40
C LEU A 156 -0.45 15.26 14.33
N TRP A 157 -1.59 14.65 14.64
CA TRP A 157 -2.98 15.14 14.71
C TRP A 157 -3.61 15.88 13.52
N PRO A 158 -4.79 15.41 13.07
CA PRO A 158 -5.29 14.05 13.18
C PRO A 158 -4.61 13.25 12.07
N TRP A 159 -3.29 13.02 12.19
CA TRP A 159 -2.54 12.17 11.25
C TRP A 159 -2.34 12.78 9.85
N GLY A 160 -2.23 14.11 9.75
CA GLY A 160 -1.95 14.80 8.48
C GLY A 160 -3.16 15.01 7.56
N LEU A 161 -4.36 14.70 8.03
CA LEU A 161 -5.63 15.03 7.38
C LEU A 161 -6.20 16.35 7.92
N ASP A 162 -6.90 17.11 7.09
CA ASP A 162 -7.78 18.17 7.59
C ASP A 162 -8.99 17.59 8.35
N LEU A 163 -9.69 18.44 9.11
CA LEU A 163 -10.81 18.00 9.95
C LEU A 163 -11.94 17.33 9.15
N PHE A 164 -12.28 17.84 7.98
CA PHE A 164 -13.35 17.26 7.15
C PHE A 164 -12.92 15.92 6.58
N SER A 165 -11.70 15.81 6.08
CA SER A 165 -11.13 14.54 5.61
C SER A 165 -11.06 13.50 6.73
N ALA A 166 -10.65 13.88 7.93
CA ALA A 166 -10.61 12.97 9.08
C ALA A 166 -12.01 12.47 9.50
N MET A 167 -13.03 13.34 9.49
CA MET A 167 -14.41 12.93 9.75
C MET A 167 -14.97 12.02 8.65
N THR A 168 -14.66 12.34 7.40
CA THR A 168 -15.10 11.57 6.22
C THR A 168 -14.47 10.17 6.23
N ASP A 169 -13.17 10.10 6.49
CA ASP A 169 -12.43 8.85 6.66
C ASP A 169 -13.06 7.97 7.74
N MET A 170 -13.29 8.54 8.93
CA MET A 170 -13.92 7.83 10.05
C MET A 170 -15.31 7.31 9.67
N GLY A 171 -16.15 8.16 9.07
CA GLY A 171 -17.50 7.79 8.62
C GLY A 171 -17.47 6.65 7.60
N ASN A 172 -16.54 6.69 6.64
CA ASN A 172 -16.41 5.66 5.62
C ASN A 172 -15.88 4.33 6.17
N HIS A 173 -14.98 4.35 7.17
CA HIS A 173 -14.56 3.13 7.87
C HIS A 173 -15.70 2.52 8.71
N ILE A 174 -16.51 3.35 9.37
CA ILE A 174 -17.70 2.89 10.09
C ILE A 174 -18.71 2.28 9.11
N GLY A 175 -19.02 2.99 8.02
CA GLY A 175 -19.93 2.52 6.98
C GLY A 175 -19.49 1.18 6.38
N GLN A 176 -18.19 1.03 6.07
CA GLN A 176 -17.63 -0.24 5.63
C GLN A 176 -17.85 -1.36 6.64
N ALA A 177 -17.53 -1.11 7.91
CA ALA A 177 -17.67 -2.13 8.95
C ALA A 177 -19.13 -2.57 9.12
N VAL A 178 -20.08 -1.63 9.02
CA VAL A 178 -21.52 -1.92 9.05
C VAL A 178 -21.96 -2.70 7.81
N ASN A 179 -21.45 -2.39 6.62
CA ASN A 179 -21.74 -3.17 5.41
C ASN A 179 -21.25 -4.62 5.53
N ASP A 180 -20.10 -4.84 6.15
CA ASP A 180 -19.49 -6.16 6.26
C ASP A 180 -20.02 -7.01 7.43
N HIS A 181 -20.48 -6.37 8.51
CA HIS A 181 -20.82 -7.06 9.76
C HIS A 181 -22.18 -6.66 10.35
N GLY A 182 -22.97 -5.85 9.65
CA GLY A 182 -24.22 -5.27 10.15
C GLY A 182 -24.01 -4.33 11.33
N LEU A 183 -25.09 -4.00 12.05
CA LEU A 183 -25.05 -3.08 13.20
C LEU A 183 -24.17 -3.57 14.36
N ALA A 184 -23.90 -4.89 14.43
CA ALA A 184 -22.96 -5.45 15.40
C ALA A 184 -21.53 -4.91 15.24
N ALA A 185 -21.18 -4.35 14.07
CA ALA A 185 -19.93 -3.65 13.84
C ALA A 185 -19.70 -2.50 14.83
N LEU A 186 -20.75 -1.79 15.24
CA LEU A 186 -20.65 -0.62 16.13
C LEU A 186 -20.20 -0.99 17.55
N LEU A 187 -20.26 -2.27 17.92
CA LEU A 187 -19.76 -2.76 19.20
C LEU A 187 -18.26 -3.10 19.15
N ARG A 188 -17.65 -3.10 17.97
CA ARG A 188 -16.24 -3.45 17.78
C ARG A 188 -15.38 -2.20 17.82
N SER A 189 -14.43 -2.13 18.76
CA SER A 189 -13.51 -0.98 18.88
C SER A 189 -12.73 -0.68 17.59
N ARG A 190 -12.42 -1.71 16.81
CA ARG A 190 -11.74 -1.60 15.51
C ARG A 190 -12.52 -0.77 14.47
N THR A 191 -13.84 -0.70 14.58
CA THR A 191 -14.70 0.10 13.69
C THR A 191 -14.33 1.57 13.71
N TYR A 192 -13.91 2.06 14.88
CA TYR A 192 -13.55 3.47 15.11
C TYR A 192 -12.06 3.75 14.93
N LEU A 193 -11.30 2.80 14.37
CA LEU A 193 -9.88 3.02 14.09
C LEU A 193 -9.76 3.93 12.86
N PRO A 194 -9.17 5.13 12.99
CA PRO A 194 -8.96 6.03 11.86
C PRO A 194 -8.05 5.39 10.81
N GLY A 195 -8.25 5.78 9.56
CA GLY A 195 -7.51 5.32 8.40
C GLY A 195 -6.00 5.46 8.50
N PRO A 196 -5.46 6.63 8.89
CA PRO A 196 -4.02 6.81 9.06
C PRO A 196 -3.42 5.93 10.18
N CYS A 197 -4.25 5.41 11.10
CA CYS A 197 -3.81 4.43 12.09
C CYS A 197 -3.79 2.99 11.55
N ARG A 198 -4.30 2.72 10.35
CA ARG A 198 -4.37 1.38 9.74
C ARG A 198 -3.13 1.14 8.88
N GLY A 199 -2.01 0.79 9.51
CA GLY A 199 -0.76 0.50 8.80
C GLY A 199 -0.84 -0.80 8.01
N LEU A 200 -1.20 -1.90 8.67
CA LEU A 200 -1.49 -3.19 8.05
C LEU A 200 -2.68 -3.79 8.78
N THR A 201 -3.76 -4.06 8.06
CA THR A 201 -5.03 -4.50 8.64
C THR A 201 -5.66 -5.67 7.90
N ALA A 202 -6.38 -6.52 8.61
CA ALA A 202 -7.26 -7.54 8.03
C ALA A 202 -8.71 -7.44 8.54
N ASP A 203 -9.68 -7.67 7.67
CA ASP A 203 -11.08 -7.89 8.04
C ASP A 203 -11.78 -8.83 7.05
N THR A 204 -13.07 -9.14 7.29
CA THR A 204 -13.94 -9.88 6.36
C THR A 204 -13.27 -11.13 5.75
N GLY A 205 -12.70 -11.97 6.62
CA GLY A 205 -12.01 -13.22 6.25
C GLY A 205 -10.59 -13.04 5.70
N GLY A 206 -10.09 -11.81 5.59
CA GLY A 206 -8.70 -11.52 5.26
C GLY A 206 -7.73 -11.94 6.35
N LEU A 207 -6.47 -12.14 5.97
CA LEU A 207 -5.39 -12.55 6.86
C LEU A 207 -4.17 -11.64 6.70
N THR A 208 -3.56 -11.27 7.83
CA THR A 208 -2.26 -10.59 7.85
C THR A 208 -1.28 -11.40 8.69
N LEU A 209 -0.09 -11.64 8.14
CA LEU A 209 1.02 -12.30 8.82
C LEU A 209 2.22 -11.37 8.72
N ALA A 210 2.70 -10.86 9.85
CA ALA A 210 3.74 -9.85 9.86
C ALA A 210 4.86 -10.20 10.84
N THR A 211 6.10 -9.99 10.42
CA THR A 211 7.27 -10.23 11.26
C THR A 211 8.33 -9.16 11.03
N ARG A 212 9.03 -8.81 12.11
CA ARG A 212 10.09 -7.80 12.11
C ARG A 212 9.67 -6.47 11.50
N CYS A 213 8.43 -6.03 11.75
CA CYS A 213 7.93 -4.77 11.21
C CYS A 213 8.34 -3.58 12.09
N TYR A 214 8.41 -2.40 11.48
CA TYR A 214 8.65 -1.14 12.18
C TYR A 214 7.45 -0.20 12.07
N ARG A 215 7.21 0.54 13.16
CA ARG A 215 6.35 1.71 13.19
C ARG A 215 7.01 2.80 14.03
N ASN A 216 7.06 4.03 13.52
CA ASN A 216 7.60 5.16 14.28
C ASN A 216 6.57 5.71 15.29
N ARG A 217 5.28 5.46 15.06
CA ARG A 217 4.19 5.90 15.94
C ARG A 217 3.44 4.71 16.51
N ARG A 218 3.22 4.70 17.84
CA ARG A 218 2.56 3.58 18.56
C ARG A 218 1.10 3.37 18.19
N TRP A 219 0.44 4.41 17.67
CA TRP A 219 -0.95 4.35 17.25
C TRP A 219 -1.13 3.71 15.86
N ILE A 220 -0.05 3.51 15.09
CA ILE A 220 -0.12 2.75 13.83
C ILE A 220 -0.31 1.28 14.18
N ARG A 221 -1.43 0.72 13.73
CA ARG A 221 -1.75 -0.69 13.91
C ARG A 221 -1.19 -1.52 12.77
N ILE A 222 -0.49 -2.59 13.13
CA ILE A 222 0.03 -3.62 12.23
C ILE A 222 -0.49 -4.95 12.75
N ASP A 223 -1.58 -5.44 12.18
CA ASP A 223 -2.15 -6.73 12.54
C ASP A 223 -1.20 -7.88 12.14
N GLY A 224 -1.25 -8.97 12.91
CA GLY A 224 -0.41 -10.14 12.67
C GLY A 224 1.08 -9.95 13.04
N CYS A 225 1.48 -8.80 13.58
CA CYS A 225 2.86 -8.53 14.01
C CYS A 225 3.02 -8.59 15.53
N SER A 226 3.85 -9.51 16.01
CA SER A 226 4.24 -9.60 17.43
C SER A 226 5.71 -9.22 17.68
N ASP A 227 6.55 -9.29 16.66
CA ASP A 227 7.98 -8.98 16.72
C ASP A 227 8.26 -7.64 16.02
N TYR A 228 8.30 -6.55 16.77
CA TYR A 228 8.61 -5.22 16.25
C TYR A 228 10.10 -4.93 16.37
N ILE A 229 10.71 -4.50 15.26
CA ILE A 229 12.11 -4.05 15.26
C ILE A 229 12.23 -2.60 15.74
N ASP A 230 13.42 -2.23 16.19
CA ASP A 230 13.74 -0.86 16.57
C ASP A 230 14.06 0.03 15.34
N ARG A 231 14.20 1.34 15.59
CA ARG A 231 14.53 2.33 14.54
C ARG A 231 15.88 2.07 13.88
N SER A 232 16.86 1.51 14.59
CA SER A 232 18.19 1.23 14.05
C SER A 232 18.15 0.11 13.02
N ALA A 233 17.44 -0.98 13.35
CA ALA A 233 17.16 -2.08 12.44
C ALA A 233 16.31 -1.63 11.25
N ALA A 234 15.27 -0.81 11.49
CA ALA A 234 14.46 -0.22 10.42
C ALA A 234 15.31 0.61 9.45
N ARG A 235 16.22 1.44 9.99
CA ARG A 235 17.14 2.24 9.18
C ARG A 235 18.06 1.38 8.32
N LYS A 236 18.52 0.22 8.80
CA LYS A 236 19.33 -0.72 8.00
C LYS A 236 18.53 -1.29 6.82
N ILE A 237 17.24 -1.57 7.01
CA ILE A 237 16.35 -1.97 5.93
C ILE A 237 16.20 -0.83 4.91
N VAL A 238 16.02 0.41 5.34
CA VAL A 238 15.95 1.57 4.42
C VAL A 238 17.23 1.74 3.60
N VAL A 239 18.40 1.45 4.18
CA VAL A 239 19.67 1.44 3.41
C VAL A 239 19.65 0.38 2.30
N GLN A 240 19.09 -0.81 2.57
CA GLN A 240 18.94 -1.86 1.56
C GLN A 240 17.96 -1.43 0.46
N ILE A 241 16.79 -0.91 0.85
CA ILE A 241 15.79 -0.36 -0.08
C ILE A 241 16.41 0.72 -0.97
N GLN A 242 17.14 1.68 -0.38
CA GLN A 242 17.81 2.75 -1.15
C GLN A 242 18.79 2.20 -2.18
N GLY A 243 19.46 1.09 -1.90
CA GLY A 243 20.37 0.44 -2.85
C GLY A 243 19.65 -0.28 -4.00
N ALA A 244 18.39 -0.68 -3.82
CA ALA A 244 17.58 -1.37 -4.82
C ALA A 244 16.76 -0.41 -5.69
N CYS A 245 16.28 0.69 -5.12
CA CYS A 245 15.45 1.70 -5.81
C CYS A 245 16.26 2.65 -6.70
N PRO A 246 15.59 3.34 -7.66
CA PRO A 246 16.16 4.49 -8.35
C PRO A 246 16.64 5.59 -7.40
N ASP A 247 17.51 6.47 -7.89
CA ASP A 247 17.94 7.63 -7.13
C ASP A 247 16.77 8.56 -6.82
N MET A 248 16.40 8.65 -5.55
CA MET A 248 15.27 9.45 -5.10
C MET A 248 15.62 10.89 -4.72
N ARG A 249 16.90 11.30 -4.81
CA ARG A 249 17.30 12.69 -4.53
C ARG A 249 16.52 13.74 -5.33
N PRO A 250 16.21 13.54 -6.62
CA PRO A 250 15.42 14.52 -7.39
C PRO A 250 13.98 14.71 -6.87
N TYR A 251 13.42 13.70 -6.19
CA TYR A 251 12.02 13.69 -5.76
C TYR A 251 11.82 14.04 -4.30
N LEU A 252 12.80 13.67 -3.46
CA LEU A 252 12.77 13.83 -1.99
C LEU A 252 13.76 14.90 -1.50
N GLY A 253 14.57 15.47 -2.38
CA GLY A 253 15.66 16.41 -2.04
C GLY A 253 16.90 15.75 -1.42
N GLN A 254 16.82 14.46 -1.10
CA GLN A 254 17.88 13.67 -0.46
C GLN A 254 17.67 12.16 -0.71
N GLY A 255 18.63 11.33 -0.29
CA GLY A 255 18.48 9.89 -0.35
C GLY A 255 17.40 9.38 0.62
N MET A 256 16.81 8.22 0.33
CA MET A 256 15.75 7.61 1.15
C MET A 256 16.14 7.45 2.63
N THR A 257 17.42 7.16 2.92
CA THR A 257 17.91 7.03 4.29
C THR A 257 17.87 8.36 5.04
N GLY A 258 18.29 9.45 4.38
CA GLY A 258 18.19 10.79 4.95
C GLY A 258 16.72 11.21 5.11
N PHE A 259 15.88 10.86 4.14
CA PHE A 259 14.43 11.08 4.23
C PHE A 259 13.80 10.36 5.41
N PHE A 260 14.11 9.08 5.61
CA PHE A 260 13.68 8.31 6.78
C PHE A 260 14.16 8.94 8.09
N ASP A 261 15.41 9.39 8.14
CA ASP A 261 15.97 9.98 9.35
C ASP A 261 15.20 11.23 9.79
N ILE A 262 14.78 12.07 8.84
CA ILE A 262 14.00 13.30 9.10
C ILE A 262 12.52 12.97 9.36
N SER A 263 11.89 12.13 8.53
CA SER A 263 10.45 11.92 8.56
C SER A 263 9.97 11.01 9.69
N THR A 264 10.89 10.27 10.31
CA THR A 264 10.58 9.37 11.43
C THR A 264 11.19 9.78 12.76
N ALA A 265 11.73 11.00 12.83
CA ALA A 265 12.21 11.61 14.06
C ALA A 265 11.09 11.86 15.08
#